data_AF-A0A537DXL1-F1
#
_entry.id   AF-A0A537DXL1-F1
#
_cell.length_a   1.000
_cell.length_b   1.000
_cell.length_c   1.000
_cell.angle_alpha   90.00
_cell.angle_beta   90.00
_cell.angle_gamma   90.00
#
_symmetry.space_group_name_H-M   'P 1'
#
loop_
_entity.id
_entity.type
_entity.pdbx_description
1 polymer ?
#
loop_
_entity_poly.entity_id
_entity_poly.type
_entity_poly.pdbx_seq_one_letter_code
_entity_poly.pdbx_strand_id
1 'polypeptide(L)' 'MPEDPRITIRPMFGNISAFVNGNMFAGLFGNDLFVRLSDESRKELLEEKGASLLEPMKGKPHEGIRLDPESLAKPT' A
#
# COMPACT_ATOMS: atom_id res chain seq x y z
N MET A 1 -8.59 -9.09 2.65
CA MET A 1 -7.63 -9.69 1.70
C MET A 1 -8.40 -10.69 0.85
N PRO A 2 -8.18 -10.78 -0.48
CA PRO A 2 -8.84 -11.80 -1.29
C PRO A 2 -8.51 -13.22 -0.78
N GLU A 3 -9.49 -14.11 -0.80
CA GLU A 3 -9.31 -15.53 -0.45
C GLU A 3 -8.74 -16.29 -1.66
N ASP A 4 -7.46 -16.05 -1.96
CA ASP A 4 -6.73 -16.74 -3.03
C ASP A 4 -5.54 -17.52 -2.44
N PRO A 5 -5.40 -18.82 -2.71
CA PRO A 5 -4.33 -19.64 -2.14
C PRO A 5 -2.91 -19.23 -2.57
N ARG A 6 -2.78 -18.42 -3.62
CA ARG A 6 -1.49 -17.84 -4.06
C ARG A 6 -1.05 -16.66 -3.20
N ILE A 7 -1.96 -16.13 -2.37
CA ILE A 7 -1.67 -15.03 -1.46
C ILE A 7 -1.03 -15.59 -0.20
N THR A 8 0.13 -15.04 0.16
CA THR A 8 0.83 -15.31 1.41
C THR A 8 0.98 -14.04 2.22
N ILE A 9 0.85 -14.15 3.55
CA ILE A 9 1.03 -13.03 4.49
C ILE A 9 2.33 -13.23 5.25
N ARG A 10 3.19 -12.19 5.26
CA ARG A 10 4.47 -12.21 5.98
C ARG A 10 4.75 -10.86 6.64
N PRO A 11 5.51 -10.83 7.74
CA PRO A 11 5.92 -9.57 8.36
C PRO A 11 6.84 -8.75 7.44
N MET A 12 6.56 -7.46 7.29
CA MET A 12 7.38 -6.47 6.59
C MET A 12 7.17 -5.08 7.20
N PHE A 13 8.23 -4.27 7.27
CA PHE A 13 8.17 -2.90 7.80
C PHE A 13 7.57 -2.80 9.22
N GLY A 14 7.80 -3.83 10.06
CA GLY A 14 7.24 -3.90 11.41
C GLY A 14 5.75 -4.26 11.46
N ASN A 15 5.14 -4.63 10.34
CA ASN A 15 3.71 -4.90 10.17
C ASN A 15 3.47 -6.13 9.28
N ILE A 16 2.21 -6.40 8.90
CA ILE A 16 1.86 -7.45 7.94
C ILE A 16 1.83 -6.93 6.50
N SER A 17 2.29 -7.77 5.56
CA SER A 17 2.19 -7.53 4.13
C SER A 17 1.76 -8.77 3.37
N ALA A 18 1.03 -8.55 2.28
CA ALA A 18 0.51 -9.56 1.38
C ALA A 18 1.34 -9.67 0.11
N PHE A 19 1.56 -10.91 -0.30
CA PHE A 19 2.34 -11.27 -1.46
C PHE A 19 1.54 -12.23 -2.34
N VAL A 20 1.59 -12.04 -3.66
CA VAL A 20 1.07 -13.00 -4.64
C VAL A 20 2.23 -13.53 -5.47
N ASN A 21 2.40 -14.86 -5.52
CA ASN A 21 3.53 -15.49 -6.21
C ASN A 21 4.90 -14.92 -5.80
N GLY A 22 5.06 -14.57 -4.51
CA GLY A 22 6.29 -13.95 -3.97
C GLY A 22 6.44 -12.44 -4.21
N ASN A 23 5.54 -11.80 -4.96
CA ASN A 23 5.54 -10.36 -5.21
C ASN A 23 4.63 -9.63 -4.21
N MET A 24 5.19 -8.68 -3.46
CA MET A 24 4.41 -7.87 -2.52
C MET A 24 3.45 -6.96 -3.29
N PHE A 25 2.18 -6.90 -2.90
CA PHE A 25 1.19 -6.03 -3.56
C PHE A 25 0.43 -5.12 -2.60
N ALA A 26 0.34 -5.48 -1.32
CA ALA A 26 -0.29 -4.64 -0.31
C ALA A 26 0.28 -4.93 1.08
N GLY A 27 0.06 -4.04 2.04
CA GLY A 27 0.39 -4.25 3.44
C GLY A 27 0.15 -3.02 4.28
N LEU A 28 0.58 -3.06 5.54
CA LEU A 28 0.44 -1.95 6.47
C LEU A 28 1.79 -1.27 6.73
N PHE A 29 1.78 0.05 6.85
CA PHE A 29 2.92 0.88 7.26
C PHE A 29 2.48 1.83 8.37
N GLY A 30 2.78 1.48 9.62
CA GLY A 30 2.09 2.10 10.77
C GLY A 30 0.60 1.76 10.73
N ASN A 31 -0.26 2.78 10.72
CA ASN A 31 -1.72 2.64 10.61
C ASN A 31 -2.23 2.75 9.17
N ASP A 32 -1.33 3.03 8.23
CA ASP A 32 -1.71 3.29 6.86
C ASP A 32 -1.65 2.02 6.03
N LEU A 33 -2.52 1.95 5.03
CA LEU A 33 -2.45 0.93 4.00
C LEU A 33 -1.37 1.34 2.99
N PHE A 34 -0.62 0.40 2.45
CA PHE A 34 0.11 0.62 1.22
C PHE A 34 -0.29 -0.40 0.15
N VAL A 35 -0.28 0.03 -1.10
CA VAL A 35 -0.60 -0.78 -2.27
C VAL A 35 0.41 -0.54 -3.39
N ARG A 36 0.69 -1.57 -4.19
CA ARG A 36 1.39 -1.41 -5.47
C ARG A 36 0.37 -1.41 -6.59
N LEU A 37 0.48 -0.43 -7.48
CA LEU A 37 -0.43 -0.20 -8.60
C LEU A 37 0.38 -0.01 -9.89
N SER A 38 -0.29 -0.08 -11.04
CA SER A 38 0.33 0.35 -12.30
C SER A 38 0.66 1.84 -12.25
N ASP A 39 1.51 2.30 -13.16
CA ASP A 39 1.89 3.70 -13.23
C ASP A 39 0.69 4.62 -13.47
N GLU A 40 -0.33 4.19 -14.23
CA GLU A 40 -1.54 4.99 -14.45
C GLU A 40 -2.35 5.13 -13.16
N SER A 41 -2.73 4.03 -12.53
CA SER A 41 -3.52 4.06 -11.29
C SER A 41 -2.76 4.71 -10.13
N ARG A 42 -1.42 4.60 -10.13
CA ARG A 42 -0.57 5.30 -9.16
C ARG A 42 -0.71 6.82 -9.30
N LYS A 43 -0.68 7.34 -10.53
CA LYS A 43 -0.81 8.79 -10.79
C LYS A 43 -2.18 9.30 -10.38
N GLU A 44 -3.23 8.60 -10.78
CA GLU A 44 -4.61 8.93 -10.40
C GLU A 44 -4.78 8.98 -8.88
N LEU A 45 -4.31 7.95 -8.18
CA LEU A 45 -4.48 7.87 -6.73
C LEU A 45 -3.66 8.92 -5.97
N LEU A 46 -2.51 9.36 -6.50
CA LEU A 46 -1.70 10.43 -5.91
C LEU A 46 -2.38 11.80 -5.95
N GLU A 47 -3.44 11.98 -6.74
CA GLU A 47 -4.25 13.21 -6.74
C GLU A 47 -5.26 13.23 -5.58
N GLU A 48 -5.52 12.08 -4.95
CA GLU A 48 -6.46 11.95 -3.84
C GLU A 48 -5.86 12.36 -2.49
N LYS A 49 -6.71 12.95 -1.64
CA LYS A 49 -6.31 13.32 -0.28
C LYS A 49 -5.99 12.07 0.53
N GLY A 50 -4.83 12.06 1.18
CA GLY A 50 -4.38 10.92 2.00
C GLY A 50 -3.54 9.90 1.24
N ALA A 51 -3.33 10.09 -0.06
CA ALA A 51 -2.37 9.30 -0.83
C ALA A 51 -0.99 9.96 -0.85
N SER A 52 0.06 9.17 -0.67
CA SER A 52 1.44 9.61 -0.82
C SER A 52 2.34 8.49 -1.31
N LEU A 53 3.54 8.81 -1.80
CA LEU A 53 4.55 7.78 -2.07
C LEU A 53 4.92 7.06 -0.77
N LEU A 54 5.11 5.75 -0.88
CA LEU A 54 5.64 4.94 0.22
C LEU A 54 7.14 5.20 0.35
N GLU A 55 7.58 5.65 1.53
CA GLU A 55 8.99 5.86 1.86
C GLU A 55 9.42 4.99 3.07
N PRO A 56 9.69 3.68 2.87
CA PRO A 56 10.11 2.81 3.96
C PRO A 56 11.49 3.18 4.52
N MET A 57 12.32 3.82 3.69
CA MET A 57 13.60 4.39 4.06
C MET A 57 13.60 5.86 3.63
N LYS A 58 14.01 6.76 4.52
CA LYS A 58 14.05 8.20 4.26
C LYS A 58 14.80 8.51 2.96
N GLY A 59 14.13 9.16 2.01
CA GLY A 59 14.72 9.57 0.73
C GLY A 59 14.90 8.45 -0.30
N LYS A 60 14.32 7.25 -0.08
CA LYS A 60 14.24 6.18 -1.08
C LYS A 60 12.77 5.84 -1.37
N PRO A 61 12.12 6.60 -2.26
CA PRO A 61 10.74 6.33 -2.65
C PRO A 61 10.63 4.92 -3.23
N HIS A 62 9.63 4.17 -2.77
CA HIS A 62 9.27 2.88 -3.32
C HIS A 62 8.14 3.07 -4.35
N GLU A 63 7.97 2.14 -5.29
CA GLU A 63 6.85 2.09 -6.25
C GLU A 63 5.44 1.95 -5.60
N GLY A 64 5.36 1.86 -4.28
CA GLY A 64 4.09 1.70 -3.56
C GLY A 64 3.48 3.05 -3.20
N ILE A 65 2.15 3.10 -3.11
CA ILE A 65 1.40 4.23 -2.57
C ILE A 65 0.96 3.91 -1.17
N ARG A 66 1.21 4.82 -0.24
CA ARG A 66 0.67 4.85 1.12
C ARG A 66 -0.66 5.61 1.10
N LEU A 67 -1.61 5.08 1.85
CA LEU A 67 -3.00 5.50 1.91
C LEU A 67 -3.39 5.64 3.37
N ASP A 68 -3.67 6.88 3.78
CA ASP A 68 -4.30 7.19 5.06
C ASP A 68 -5.80 6.85 4.98
N PRO A 69 -6.26 5.81 5.70
CA PRO A 69 -7.65 5.38 5.63
C PRO A 69 -8.64 6.44 6.12
N GLU A 70 -8.23 7.31 7.04
CA GLU A 70 -9.11 8.36 7.58
C GLU A 70 -9.34 9.46 6.55
N SER A 71 -8.32 9.79 5.76
CA SER A 71 -8.40 10.78 4.69
C SER A 71 -9.15 10.29 3.45
N LEU A 72 -9.20 8.97 3.24
CA LEU A 72 -9.91 8.33 2.12
C LEU A 72 -11.35 7.95 2.43
N ALA A 73 -11.73 7.90 3.71
CA ALA A 73 -13.12 7.68 4.09
C ALA A 73 -13.98 8.83 3.58
N LYS A 74 -15.01 8.52 2.77
CA LYS A 74 -15.97 9.54 2.36
C LYS A 74 -16.61 10.15 3.62
N PRO A 75 -16.73 11.49 3.72
CA PRO A 75 -17.42 12.10 4.84
C PRO A 75 -18.84 11.50 4.93
N THR A 76 -19.20 11.05 6.14
CA THR A 76 -20.50 10.44 6.44
C THR A 76 -21.62 11.47 6.39
#